data_AF-A0A0F9VP06-F1
#
_entry.id   AF-A0A0F9VP06-F1
#
_cell.length_a   1.000
_cell.length_b   1.000
_cell.length_c   1.000
_cell.angle_alpha   90.00
_cell.angle_beta   90.00
_cell.angle_gamma   90.00
#
_symmetry.space_group_name_H-M   'P 1'
#
loop_
_entity.id
_entity.type
_entity.pdbx_description
1 polymer ?
#
loop_
_entity_poly.entity_id
_entity_poly.type
_entity_poly.pdbx_seq_one_letter_code
_entity_poly.pdbx_strand_id
1 'polypeptide(L)'
;MTTRYQTKHYEDVARLLQYHLAATDGPTDALLGAHSVVQLLIADFADLFAADNPPHCTHCSRPGTTGDLTILLTKAGEKHNREGGFDREQFLEACGLEGSD
;
A
#
# COMPACT_ATOMS: atom_id res chain seq x y z
N MET A 1 -2.71 18.78 0.66
CA MET A 1 -3.33 17.69 1.44
C MET A 1 -2.34 17.32 2.52
N THR A 2 -2.80 17.12 3.75
CA THR A 2 -1.95 16.60 4.84
C THR A 2 -2.28 15.13 5.00
N THR A 3 -1.29 14.26 4.87
CA THR A 3 -1.46 12.83 5.13
C THR A 3 -1.57 12.62 6.64
N ARG A 4 -2.42 11.68 7.06
CA ARG A 4 -2.48 11.28 8.47
C ARG A 4 -1.20 10.55 8.87
N TYR A 5 -0.67 9.75 7.96
CA TYR A 5 0.54 8.97 8.19
C TYR A 5 1.77 9.64 7.56
N GLN A 6 2.93 9.40 8.17
CA GLN A 6 4.22 9.87 7.69
C GLN A 6 5.06 8.67 7.28
N THR A 7 6.10 8.87 6.48
CA THR A 7 6.99 7.81 6.01
C THR A 7 7.49 6.90 7.14
N LYS A 8 7.86 7.49 8.29
CA LYS A 8 8.29 6.73 9.47
C LYS A 8 7.22 5.76 9.99
N HIS A 9 5.94 6.13 9.93
CA HIS A 9 4.85 5.24 10.32
C HIS A 9 4.74 4.03 9.39
N TYR A 10 4.92 4.23 8.07
CA TYR A 10 4.93 3.13 7.11
C TYR A 10 6.10 2.18 7.40
N GLU A 11 7.30 2.72 7.64
CA GLU A 11 8.49 1.93 7.97
C GLU A 11 8.34 1.16 9.29
N ASP A 12 7.79 1.80 10.34
CA ASP A 12 7.53 1.17 11.64
C ASP A 12 6.55 0.00 11.50
N VAL A 13 5.45 0.20 10.78
CA VAL A 13 4.45 -0.85 10.53
C VAL A 13 5.04 -1.98 9.70
N ALA A 14 5.80 -1.67 8.64
CA ALA A 14 6.45 -2.67 7.81
C ALA A 14 7.41 -3.56 8.63
N ARG A 15 8.25 -2.96 9.49
CA ARG A 15 9.14 -3.70 10.39
C ARG A 15 8.39 -4.64 11.35
N LEU A 16 7.29 -4.17 11.93
CA LEU A 16 6.47 -4.98 12.83
C LEU A 16 5.82 -6.16 12.09
N LEU A 17 5.26 -5.91 10.91
CA LEU A 17 4.62 -6.96 10.11
C LEU A 17 5.64 -7.97 9.59
N GLN A 18 6.82 -7.52 9.15
CA GLN A 18 7.92 -8.40 8.75
C GLN A 18 8.36 -9.32 9.90
N TYR A 19 8.51 -8.78 11.11
CA TYR A 19 8.85 -9.57 12.29
C TYR A 19 7.81 -10.67 12.56
N HIS A 20 6.52 -10.33 12.46
CA HIS A 20 5.44 -11.31 12.63
C HIS A 20 5.40 -12.33 11.50
N LEU A 21 5.63 -11.91 10.25
CA LEU A 21 5.66 -12.80 9.09
C LEU A 21 6.76 -13.85 9.25
N ALA A 22 7.98 -13.41 9.59
CA ALA A 22 9.11 -14.30 9.86
C ALA A 22 8.87 -15.24 11.05
N ALA A 23 8.19 -14.78 12.10
CA ALA A 23 7.85 -15.62 13.26
C ALA A 23 6.81 -16.71 12.95
N THR A 24 6.07 -16.56 11.84
CA THR A 24 5.06 -17.53 11.38
C THR A 24 5.58 -18.48 10.30
N ASP A 25 6.84 -18.34 9.89
CA ASP A 25 7.45 -19.21 8.91
C ASP A 25 7.87 -20.53 9.57
N GLY A 26 7.05 -21.58 9.39
CA GLY A 26 7.28 -22.87 10.01
C GLY A 26 6.28 -23.95 9.57
N PRO A 27 6.65 -25.24 9.66
CA PRO A 27 5.95 -26.33 8.96
C PRO A 27 4.65 -26.81 9.63
N THR A 28 4.16 -26.13 10.67
CA THR A 28 2.94 -26.56 11.37
C THR A 28 1.71 -25.84 10.83
N ASP A 29 0.60 -26.54 10.65
CA ASP A 29 -0.68 -25.98 10.15
C ASP A 29 -1.17 -24.75 10.92
N ALA A 30 -0.91 -24.68 12.23
CA ALA A 30 -1.24 -23.50 13.05
C ALA A 30 -0.41 -22.25 12.67
N LEU A 31 0.84 -22.43 12.24
CA LEU A 31 1.71 -21.35 11.77
C LEU A 31 1.35 -20.91 10.34
N LEU A 32 0.93 -21.84 9.47
CA LEU A 32 0.38 -21.52 8.14
C LEU A 32 -0.83 -20.57 8.23
N GLY A 33 -1.76 -20.83 9.16
CA GLY A 33 -2.90 -19.95 9.38
C GLY A 33 -2.50 -18.54 9.86
N ALA A 34 -1.52 -18.46 10.76
CA ALA A 34 -0.99 -17.18 11.24
C ALA A 34 -0.25 -16.41 10.13
N HIS A 35 0.50 -17.10 9.29
CA HIS A 35 1.21 -16.52 8.16
C HIS A 35 0.24 -15.83 7.20
N SER A 36 -0.84 -16.53 6.78
CA SER A 36 -1.86 -15.96 5.90
C SER A 36 -2.56 -14.73 6.50
N VAL A 37 -2.81 -14.72 7.82
CA VAL A 37 -3.40 -13.55 8.50
C VAL A 37 -2.47 -12.34 8.44
N VAL A 38 -1.15 -12.53 8.63
CA VAL A 38 -0.19 -11.44 8.52
C VAL A 38 -0.14 -10.88 7.10
N GLN A 39 -0.18 -11.74 6.07
CA GLN A 39 -0.22 -11.29 4.66
C GLN A 39 -1.47 -10.44 4.37
N LEU A 40 -2.64 -10.83 4.88
CA LEU A 40 -3.88 -10.05 4.73
C LEU A 40 -3.77 -8.69 5.42
N LEU A 41 -3.20 -8.63 6.64
CA LEU A 41 -2.98 -7.38 7.34
C LEU A 41 -2.03 -6.45 6.57
N ILE A 42 -0.97 -6.99 5.98
CA ILE A 42 -0.06 -6.22 5.12
C ILE A 42 -0.82 -5.58 3.96
N ALA A 43 -1.69 -6.34 3.27
CA ALA A 43 -2.51 -5.82 2.19
C ALA A 43 -3.48 -4.72 2.66
N ASP A 44 -4.18 -4.92 3.77
CA ASP A 44 -5.12 -3.95 4.34
C ASP A 44 -4.43 -2.63 4.72
N PHE A 45 -3.24 -2.70 5.32
CA PHE A 45 -2.45 -1.50 5.64
C PHE A 45 -1.96 -0.79 4.38
N ALA A 46 -1.52 -1.54 3.37
CA ALA A 46 -1.08 -0.97 2.11
C ALA A 46 -2.22 -0.17 1.43
N ASP A 47 -3.44 -0.72 1.42
CA ASP A 47 -4.62 -0.06 0.87
C ASP A 47 -5.03 1.17 1.72
N LEU A 48 -4.94 1.08 3.05
CA LEU A 48 -5.19 2.19 3.96
C LEU A 48 -4.22 3.36 3.74
N PHE A 49 -2.93 3.06 3.56
CA PHE A 49 -1.89 4.07 3.33
C PHE A 49 -2.00 4.69 1.94
N ALA A 50 -2.35 3.90 0.91
CA ALA A 50 -2.63 4.41 -0.42
C ALA A 50 -3.86 5.34 -0.45
N ALA A 51 -4.89 5.05 0.34
CA ALA A 51 -6.08 5.90 0.45
C ALA A 51 -5.79 7.21 1.20
N ASP A 52 -4.93 7.20 2.23
CA ASP A 52 -4.55 8.39 3.00
C ASP A 52 -3.57 9.30 2.23
N ASN A 53 -2.65 8.70 1.50
CA ASN A 53 -1.64 9.41 0.71
C ASN A 53 -1.76 9.04 -0.78
N PRO A 54 -2.85 9.47 -1.43
CA PRO A 54 -3.05 9.18 -2.84
C PRO A 54 -2.05 9.93 -3.71
N PRO A 55 -1.64 9.36 -4.85
CA PRO A 55 -0.87 10.10 -5.82
C PRO A 55 -1.71 11.27 -6.36
N HIS A 56 -1.06 12.39 -6.67
CA HIS A 56 -1.73 13.56 -7.22
C HIS A 56 -1.47 13.70 -8.71
N CYS A 57 -2.48 14.17 -9.43
CA CYS A 57 -2.31 14.46 -10.86
C CYS A 57 -1.55 15.78 -11.04
N THR A 58 -0.42 15.75 -11.75
CA THR A 58 0.40 16.94 -12.00
C THR A 58 -0.32 17.96 -12.89
N HIS A 59 -1.23 17.50 -13.76
CA HIS A 59 -2.00 18.35 -14.66
C HIS A 59 -3.25 18.96 -14.01
N CYS A 60 -3.96 18.20 -13.17
CA CYS A 60 -5.20 18.67 -12.55
C CYS A 60 -4.99 19.28 -11.17
N SER A 61 -3.83 19.07 -10.55
CA SER A 61 -3.57 19.38 -9.13
C SER A 61 -4.62 18.80 -8.17
N ARG A 62 -5.29 17.70 -8.58
CA ARG A 62 -6.31 17.01 -7.79
C ARG A 62 -5.73 15.70 -7.22
N PRO A 63 -6.00 15.39 -5.94
CA PRO A 63 -5.64 14.10 -5.37
C PRO A 63 -6.45 12.99 -6.05
N GLY A 64 -5.80 11.88 -6.40
CA GLY A 64 -6.47 10.72 -6.97
C GLY A 64 -7.16 9.92 -5.87
N THR A 65 -8.42 10.21 -5.57
CA THR A 65 -9.19 9.42 -4.60
C THR A 65 -9.34 7.97 -5.09
N THR A 66 -8.90 7.02 -4.27
CA THR A 66 -9.09 5.58 -4.49
C THR A 66 -10.59 5.31 -4.47
N GLY A 67 -11.18 5.13 -5.65
CA GLY A 67 -12.61 4.86 -5.82
C GLY A 67 -13.40 5.92 -6.58
N ASP A 68 -12.82 7.07 -6.94
CA ASP A 68 -13.56 8.02 -7.79
C ASP A 68 -13.46 7.63 -9.25
N LEU A 69 -14.64 7.61 -9.87
CA LEU A 69 -14.91 7.73 -11.29
C LEU A 69 -14.33 9.02 -11.91
N THR A 70 -13.20 9.57 -11.45
CA THR A 70 -12.45 10.61 -12.16
C THR A 70 -11.73 10.07 -13.40
N ILE A 71 -11.81 8.75 -13.65
CA ILE A 71 -11.66 8.17 -15.01
C ILE A 71 -12.67 8.81 -15.99
N LEU A 72 -13.78 9.42 -15.51
CA LEU A 72 -14.84 10.00 -16.35
C LEU A 72 -14.81 11.52 -16.51
N LEU A 73 -13.93 12.28 -15.84
CA LEU A 73 -13.93 13.76 -15.94
C LEU A 73 -12.81 14.35 -16.80
N THR A 74 -11.94 13.51 -17.35
CA THR A 74 -10.94 13.92 -18.34
C THR A 74 -11.25 13.19 -19.63
N LYS A 75 -11.26 13.92 -20.75
CA LYS A 75 -11.57 13.37 -22.07
C LYS A 75 -10.89 12.01 -22.24
N ALA A 76 -11.68 10.98 -22.55
CA ALA A 76 -11.18 9.64 -22.80
C ALA A 76 -9.99 9.71 -23.77
N GLY A 77 -8.77 9.47 -23.26
CA GLY A 77 -7.53 9.49 -24.05
C GLY A 77 -6.39 10.37 -23.52
N GLU A 78 -6.62 11.32 -22.61
CA GLU A 78 -5.52 12.08 -22.01
C GLU A 78 -4.83 11.31 -20.87
N LYS A 79 -3.57 10.91 -21.08
CA LYS A 79 -2.73 10.32 -20.03
C LYS A 79 -2.30 11.40 -19.06
N HIS A 80 -2.87 11.37 -17.86
CA HIS A 80 -2.46 12.26 -16.79
C HIS A 80 -1.34 11.61 -15.99
N ASN A 81 -0.18 12.26 -15.95
CA ASN A 81 0.93 11.84 -15.08
C ASN A 81 0.51 12.03 -13.62
N ARG A 82 0.76 10.99 -12.82
CA ARG A 82 0.51 10.97 -11.37
C ARG A 82 1.86 10.89 -10.66
N GLU A 83 2.06 11.73 -9.67
CA GLU A 83 3.30 11.81 -8.89
C GLU A 83 3.04 11.79 -7.39
N GLY A 84 4.07 11.41 -6.63
CA GLY A 84 4.01 11.27 -5.18
C GLY A 84 3.03 10.20 -4.71
N GLY A 85 2.61 10.31 -3.46
CA GLY A 85 1.74 9.33 -2.81
C GLY A 85 2.53 8.26 -2.03
N PHE A 86 1.79 7.32 -1.47
CA PHE A 86 2.34 6.13 -0.82
C PHE A 86 2.77 5.11 -1.86
N ASP A 87 4.01 4.63 -1.75
CA ASP A 87 4.55 3.57 -2.59
C ASP A 87 4.17 2.20 -2.03
N ARG A 88 3.14 1.61 -2.65
CA ARG A 88 2.60 0.31 -2.26
C ARG A 88 3.63 -0.80 -2.44
N GLU A 89 4.37 -0.79 -3.55
CA GLU A 89 5.31 -1.86 -3.87
C GLU A 89 6.48 -1.85 -2.89
N GLN A 90 7.05 -0.66 -2.63
CA GLN A 90 8.12 -0.51 -1.65
C GLN A 90 7.70 -0.94 -0.25
N PHE A 91 6.46 -0.66 0.15
CA PHE A 91 5.96 -1.10 1.45
C PHE A 91 5.81 -2.63 1.55
N LEU A 92 5.31 -3.29 0.50
CA LEU A 92 5.17 -4.74 0.48
C LEU A 92 6.54 -5.43 0.54
N GLU A 93 7.51 -4.93 -0.22
CA GLU A 93 8.89 -5.39 -0.17
C GLU A 93 9.48 -5.23 1.24
N ALA A 94 9.27 -4.07 1.88
CA ALA A 94 9.70 -3.82 3.25
C ALA A 94 9.03 -4.74 4.29
N CYS A 95 7.82 -5.25 4.01
CA CYS A 95 7.16 -6.24 4.84
C CYS A 95 7.70 -7.67 4.65
N GLY A 96 8.60 -7.90 3.67
CA GLY A 96 9.11 -9.22 3.32
C GLY A 96 8.20 -9.99 2.36
N LEU A 97 7.21 -9.33 1.76
CA LEU A 97 6.47 -9.86 0.61
C LEU A 97 7.23 -9.44 -0.64
N GLU A 98 8.28 -10.17 -0.98
CA GLU A 98 8.93 -10.01 -2.28
C GLU A 98 7.86 -10.06 -3.37
N GLY A 99 7.96 -9.15 -4.34
CA GLY A 99 7.05 -9.05 -5.48
C GLY A 99 6.80 -10.44 -6.07
N SER A 100 5.66 -11.01 -5.70
CA SER A 100 5.26 -12.34 -6.14
C SER A 100 4.78 -12.18 -7.58
N ASP A 101 5.71 -12.35 -8.50
CA ASP A 101 5.44 -12.60 -9.93
C ASP A 101 4.94 -14.05 -10.12
#